data_AF-A0A1T4WF55-F1
#
_entry.id   AF-A0A1T4WF55-F1
#
_cell.length_a   1.000
_cell.length_b   1.000
_cell.length_c   1.000
_cell.angle_alpha   90.00
_cell.angle_beta   90.00
_cell.angle_gamma   90.00
#
_symmetry.space_group_name_H-M   'P 1'
#
loop_
_entity.id
_entity.type
_entity.pdbx_description
1 polymer ?
#
loop_
_entity_poly.entity_id
_entity_poly.type
_entity_poly.pdbx_seq_one_letter_code
_entity_poly.pdbx_strand_id
1 'polypeptide(L)'
;MTQESIQALSALGKAVEVTSGNLANVNTPEYQARRLRLEDGPGGRGVRASHVDVDTTLGPPIAEQRPVDAGRAAAPRSGSNV
;
A
#
# COMPACT_ATOMS: atom_id res chain seq x y z
N MET A 1 7.41 27.84 21.03
CA MET A 1 6.82 26.57 20.55
C MET A 1 7.04 25.54 21.64
N THR A 2 5.99 24.88 22.14
CA THR A 2 6.13 23.94 23.27
C THR A 2 6.54 22.54 22.78
N GLN A 3 7.06 21.70 23.67
CA GLN A 3 7.52 20.34 23.33
C GLN A 3 6.38 19.49 22.75
N GLU A 4 5.17 19.71 23.22
CA GLU A 4 3.94 19.05 22.78
C GLU A 4 3.59 19.44 21.33
N SER A 5 3.81 20.71 20.94
CA SER A 5 3.59 21.14 19.55
C SER A 5 4.57 20.48 18.57
N ILE A 6 5.83 20.32 18.97
CA ILE A 6 6.85 19.64 18.15
C ILE A 6 6.51 18.15 18.00
N GLN A 7 6.09 17.51 19.10
CA GLN A 7 5.61 16.13 19.12
C GLN A 7 4.41 15.93 18.19
N ALA A 8 3.40 16.80 18.27
CA ALA A 8 2.22 16.75 17.43
C ALA A 8 2.56 16.90 15.94
N LEU A 9 3.43 17.85 15.59
CA LEU A 9 3.85 18.05 14.20
C LEU A 9 4.62 16.83 13.66
N SER A 10 5.48 16.22 14.48
CA SER A 10 6.20 15.01 14.11
C SER A 10 5.25 13.82 13.90
N ALA A 11 4.28 13.63 14.81
CA ALA A 11 3.26 12.59 14.70
C ALA A 11 2.40 12.79 13.44
N LEU A 12 2.04 14.04 13.11
CA LEU A 12 1.32 14.38 11.89
C LEU A 12 2.13 14.05 10.64
N GLY A 13 3.42 14.38 10.62
CA GLY A 13 4.30 14.03 9.49
C GLY A 13 4.31 12.53 9.20
N LYS A 14 4.42 11.70 10.24
CA LYS A 14 4.33 10.23 10.11
C LYS A 14 2.96 9.77 9.63
N ALA A 15 1.87 10.40 10.09
CA ALA A 15 0.52 10.06 9.65
C ALA A 15 0.34 10.35 8.14
N VAL A 16 0.87 11.48 7.67
CA VAL A 16 0.86 11.85 6.26
C VAL A 16 1.68 10.88 5.43
N GLU A 17 2.85 10.46 5.92
CA GLU A 17 3.69 9.46 5.24
C GLU A 17 2.96 8.13 5.04
N VAL A 18 2.36 7.57 6.11
CA VAL A 18 1.60 6.32 6.03
C VAL A 18 0.41 6.46 5.09
N THR A 19 -0.32 7.57 5.18
CA THR A 19 -1.48 7.83 4.32
C THR A 19 -1.09 7.94 2.85
N SER A 20 0.01 8.64 2.57
CA SER A 20 0.55 8.78 1.21
C SER A 20 1.01 7.44 0.66
N GLY A 21 1.64 6.62 1.50
CA GLY A 21 2.04 5.26 1.16
C GLY A 21 0.86 4.37 0.78
N ASN A 22 -0.24 4.44 1.52
CA ASN A 22 -1.46 3.71 1.19
C ASN A 22 -2.05 4.17 -0.15
N LEU A 23 -2.13 5.48 -0.36
CA LEU A 23 -2.67 6.05 -1.60
C LEU A 23 -1.84 5.66 -2.83
N ALA A 24 -0.52 5.69 -2.71
CA ALA A 24 0.39 5.33 -3.79
C ALA A 24 0.29 3.84 -4.19
N ASN A 25 -0.15 2.97 -3.29
CA ASN A 25 -0.21 1.52 -3.50
C ASN A 25 -1.63 0.97 -3.62
N VAL A 26 -2.62 1.82 -3.87
CA VAL A 26 -4.04 1.41 -3.94
C VAL A 26 -4.32 0.33 -5.00
N ASN A 27 -3.53 0.28 -6.07
CA ASN A 27 -3.68 -0.70 -7.16
C ASN A 27 -2.54 -1.73 -7.19
N THR A 28 -1.71 -1.78 -6.14
CA THR A 28 -0.65 -2.77 -6.05
C THR A 28 -1.28 -4.09 -5.59
N PRO A 29 -1.19 -5.18 -6.39
CA PRO A 29 -1.71 -6.48 -5.98
C PRO A 29 -1.15 -6.92 -4.63
N GLU A 30 -2.01 -7.54 -3.82
CA GLU A 30 -1.68 -8.05 -2.47
C GLU A 30 -1.23 -6.98 -1.45
N TYR A 31 -1.30 -5.69 -1.81
CA TYR A 31 -0.95 -4.63 -0.87
C TYR A 31 -1.94 -4.56 0.29
N GLN A 32 -1.40 -4.54 1.51
CA GLN A 32 -2.16 -4.37 2.74
C GLN A 32 -1.97 -2.94 3.27
N ALA A 33 -3.09 -2.26 3.49
CA ALA A 33 -3.07 -0.88 3.99
C ALA A 33 -2.44 -0.82 5.39
N ARG A 34 -1.81 0.30 5.71
CA ARG A 34 -1.16 0.53 7.00
C ARG A 34 -1.83 1.65 7.78
N ARG A 35 -1.82 1.58 9.10
CA ARG A 35 -2.37 2.63 9.99
C ARG A 35 -1.39 3.00 11.08
N LEU A 36 -1.12 4.30 11.21
CA LEU A 36 -0.34 4.81 12.34
C LEU A 36 -1.19 4.81 13.61
N ARG A 37 -0.68 4.21 14.68
CA ARG A 37 -1.22 4.34 16.03
C ARG A 37 -0.51 5.47 16.77
N LEU A 38 -1.31 6.25 17.49
CA LEU A 38 -0.84 7.33 18.35
C LEU A 38 -1.12 6.98 19.81
N GLU A 39 -0.24 7.42 20.69
CA GLU A 39 -0.38 7.28 22.13
C GLU A 39 0.08 8.55 22.84
N ASP A 40 -0.23 8.64 24.13
CA ASP A 40 0.15 9.79 24.94
C ASP A 40 1.67 9.94 25.03
N GLY A 41 2.12 11.18 24.95
CA GLY A 41 3.51 11.53 25.15
C GLY A 41 3.96 11.32 26.62
N PRO A 42 5.27 11.41 26.89
CA PRO A 42 5.82 11.20 28.22
C PRO A 42 5.14 12.06 29.30
N GLY A 43 4.78 11.44 30.43
CA GLY A 43 4.09 12.11 31.52
C GLY A 43 2.61 12.44 31.23
N GLY A 44 1.99 11.76 30.25
CA GLY A 44 0.59 11.98 29.88
C GLY A 44 0.36 13.31 29.14
N ARG A 45 1.42 13.89 28.56
CA ARG A 45 1.37 15.17 27.85
C ARG A 45 1.87 15.01 26.43
N GLY A 46 1.16 15.64 25.50
CA GLY A 46 1.47 15.57 24.08
C GLY A 46 1.13 14.21 23.48
N VAL A 47 1.68 13.92 22.31
CA VAL A 47 1.33 12.75 21.50
C VAL A 47 2.59 12.17 20.87
N ARG A 48 2.67 10.85 20.74
CA ARG A 48 3.73 10.20 19.97
C ARG A 48 3.18 9.09 19.10
N ALA A 49 3.90 8.81 18.02
CA ALA A 49 3.67 7.63 17.20
C ALA A 49 4.13 6.38 17.97
N SER A 50 3.24 5.42 18.17
CA SER A 50 3.56 4.17 18.86
C SER A 50 4.06 3.11 17.88
N HIS A 51 3.23 2.71 16.92
CA HIS A 51 3.56 1.72 15.90
C HIS A 51 2.68 1.88 14.66
N VAL A 52 3.03 1.17 13.58
CA VAL A 52 2.25 1.11 12.35
C VAL A 52 1.65 -0.29 12.25
N ASP A 53 0.32 -0.35 12.31
CA ASP A 53 -0.45 -1.58 12.13
C ASP A 53 -0.66 -1.87 10.64
N VAL A 54 -0.67 -3.15 10.27
CA VAL A 54 -1.10 -3.62 8.95
C VAL A 54 -2.56 -4.04 9.05
N ASP A 55 -3.38 -3.56 8.11
CA ASP A 55 -4.76 -4.01 7.94
C ASP A 55 -4.78 -5.31 7.14
N THR A 56 -5.03 -6.41 7.83
CA THR A 56 -5.06 -7.77 7.25
C THR A 56 -6.44 -8.16 6.71
N THR A 57 -7.38 -7.21 6.65
CA THR A 57 -8.71 -7.45 6.08
C THR A 57 -8.59 -7.85 4.61
N LEU A 58 -9.26 -8.94 4.22
CA LEU A 58 -9.25 -9.39 2.83
C LEU A 58 -9.88 -8.34 1.91
N GLY A 59 -9.19 -8.04 0.82
CA GLY A 59 -9.68 -7.15 -0.24
C GLY A 59 -10.83 -7.78 -1.04
N PRO A 60 -11.52 -6.99 -1.88
CA PRO A 60 -12.56 -7.51 -2.75
C PRO A 60 -12.00 -8.52 -3.76
N PRO A 61 -12.77 -9.55 -4.14
CA PRO A 61 -12.34 -10.51 -5.13
C PRO A 61 -12.15 -9.83 -6.49
N ILE A 62 -10.99 -10.05 -7.11
CA ILE A 62 -10.65 -9.57 -8.45
C ILE A 62 -10.83 -10.72 -9.45
N ALA A 63 -11.65 -10.49 -10.48
CA ALA A 63 -11.81 -11.45 -11.57
C ALA A 63 -10.64 -11.34 -12.55
N GLU A 64 -9.70 -12.27 -12.49
CA GLU A 64 -8.61 -12.33 -13.46
C GLU A 64 -9.10 -12.99 -14.76
N GLN A 65 -9.27 -12.19 -15.81
CA GLN A 65 -9.46 -12.72 -17.15
C GLN A 65 -8.10 -13.14 -17.71
N ARG A 66 -7.72 -14.39 -17.43
CA ARG A 66 -6.55 -14.99 -18.10
C ARG A 66 -6.92 -15.26 -19.55
N PRO A 67 -6.14 -14.76 -20.54
CA PRO A 67 -6.28 -15.23 -21.91
C PRO A 67 -6.10 -16.74 -21.89
N VAL A 68 -7.14 -17.47 -22.29
CA VAL A 68 -6.95 -18.86 -22.67
C VAL A 68 -6.15 -18.82 -23.96
N ASP A 69 -4.92 -19.32 -23.93
CA ASP A 69 -4.21 -19.65 -25.16
C ASP A 69 -5.06 -20.72 -25.86
N ALA A 70 -5.98 -20.26 -26.70
CA ALA A 70 -6.70 -21.10 -27.61
C ALA A 70 -5.66 -21.61 -28.59
N GLY A 71 -5.09 -22.77 -28.29
CA GLY A 71 -4.14 -23.47 -29.12
C GLY A 71 -4.70 -23.66 -30.53
N ARG A 72 -4.41 -22.71 -31.41
CA ARG A 72 -4.55 -22.90 -32.84
C ARG A 72 -3.24 -23.54 -33.29
N ALA A 73 -3.37 -24.84 -33.56
CA ALA A 73 -2.34 -25.70 -34.12
C ALA A 73 -1.51 -25.00 -35.22
N ALA A 74 -0.22 -25.34 -35.20
CA ALA A 74 0.81 -24.96 -36.15
C ALA A 74 0.33 -24.86 -37.60
N ALA A 75 0.68 -23.75 -38.26
CA ALA A 75 0.85 -23.72 -39.70
C ALA A 75 2.30 -23.28 -39.97
N PRO A 76 3.19 -24.16 -40.49
CA PRO A 76 4.50 -23.72 -40.92
C PRO A 76 4.31 -22.83 -42.14
N ARG A 77 4.54 -21.53 -41.99
CA ARG A 77 4.69 -20.65 -43.16
C ARG A 77 6.03 -20.94 -43.80
N SER A 78 6.03 -21.87 -44.74
CA SER A 78 7.04 -21.98 -45.78
C SER A 78 6.99 -20.68 -46.60
N GLY A 79 7.88 -19.75 -46.29
CA GLY A 79 8.06 -18.50 -47.01
C GLY A 79 9.54 -18.32 -47.33
N SER A 80 9.88 -18.66 -48.56
CA SER A 80 11.21 -18.53 -49.18
C SER A 80 11.69 -17.08 -49.15
N ASN A 81 12.89 -16.82 -48.65
CA ASN A 81 13.61 -15.58 -48.93
C ASN A 81 14.41 -15.78 -50.23
N VAL A 82 13.92 -15.17 -51.31
CA VAL A 82 14.74 -14.80 -52.47
C VAL A 82 15.20 -13.36 -52.26
#